data_AF-A0A8T6P1K8-F1
#
_entry.id   AF-A0A8T6P1K8-F1
#
_cell.length_a   1.000
_cell.length_b   1.000
_cell.length_c   1.000
_cell.angle_alpha   90.00
_cell.angle_beta   90.00
_cell.angle_gamma   90.00
#
_symmetry.space_group_name_H-M   'P 1'
#
loop_
_entity.id
_entity.type
_entity.pdbx_description
1 polymer ?
#
loop_
_entity_poly.entity_id
_entity_poly.type
_entity_poly.pdbx_seq_one_letter_code
_entity_poly.pdbx_strand_id
1 'polypeptide(L)'
;MANVIARTRRFDMGIDFDWQVEHHSGETETVHEDHQVLIHRQQRRQRMLLGAAMILSAVLGTLAAFAIRWWSINQDIRQQLEATIAAETVALRLGDQDAFLRLQEQDTQWQVIQATAFQNYGNLADVWQVPGEITSVDIEEDQATVVLREYLHGEPYLVTWHYQFDEALGWVHVMPRDAFYGASQTLTTPYFEYHFFEHDAAYAEALNQVLEPWQAANCQTLNCDLFAPYPVHIVRPLAGPTTVEVLFTDFGVANGVYIALPRTGRIPEFPDEQPFGVYLVQHTIREINAMQATLFPAN
;
A
#
# COMPACT_ATOMS: atom_id res chain seq x y z
N MET A 1 17.93 -41.50 -10.09
CA MET A 1 18.27 -41.69 -8.67
C MET A 1 17.02 -41.39 -7.84
N ALA A 2 16.86 -42.13 -6.74
CA ALA A 2 15.58 -42.55 -6.15
C ALA A 2 14.69 -41.44 -5.55
N ASN A 3 13.39 -41.59 -5.79
CA ASN A 3 12.26 -40.95 -5.10
C ASN A 3 12.20 -41.39 -3.63
N VAL A 4 12.05 -40.46 -2.69
CA VAL A 4 11.70 -40.74 -1.30
C VAL A 4 10.44 -39.97 -0.93
N ILE A 5 9.30 -40.63 -1.09
CA ILE A 5 7.98 -40.18 -0.66
C ILE A 5 7.81 -40.58 0.81
N ALA A 6 7.80 -39.60 1.71
CA ALA A 6 7.52 -39.82 3.13
C ALA A 6 6.01 -40.06 3.33
N ARG A 7 5.61 -41.32 3.50
CA ARG A 7 4.28 -41.73 3.96
C ARG A 7 4.15 -41.49 5.47
N THR A 8 3.42 -40.46 5.86
CA THR A 8 2.90 -40.29 7.22
C THR A 8 1.82 -41.35 7.48
N ARG A 9 2.15 -42.36 8.30
CA ARG A 9 1.15 -43.30 8.85
C ARG A 9 0.28 -42.56 9.85
N ARG A 10 -0.98 -42.32 9.49
CA ARG A 10 -2.05 -41.98 10.44
C ARG A 10 -2.36 -43.25 11.23
N PHE A 11 -2.16 -43.23 12.53
CA PHE A 11 -2.71 -44.23 13.43
C PHE A 11 -4.18 -43.87 13.65
N ASP A 12 -5.07 -44.49 12.88
CA ASP A 12 -6.49 -44.54 13.22
C ASP A 12 -6.63 -45.46 14.45
N MET A 13 -6.71 -44.85 15.63
CA MET A 13 -7.15 -45.54 16.85
C MET A 13 -8.66 -45.71 16.76
N GLY A 14 -9.10 -46.72 16.00
CA GLY A 14 -10.46 -47.24 16.06
C GLY A 14 -10.65 -47.95 17.39
N ILE A 15 -11.39 -47.32 18.31
CA ILE A 15 -11.87 -47.96 19.52
C ILE A 15 -13.11 -48.77 19.11
N ASP A 16 -12.92 -50.05 18.81
CA ASP A 16 -14.02 -51.02 18.68
C ASP A 16 -14.56 -51.29 20.10
N PHE A 17 -15.70 -50.69 20.41
CA PHE A 17 -16.48 -51.08 21.58
C PHE A 17 -17.20 -52.38 21.26
N ASP A 18 -16.54 -53.50 21.53
CA ASP A 18 -17.14 -54.84 21.52
C ASP A 18 -18.03 -54.96 22.77
N TRP A 19 -19.28 -54.48 22.66
CA TRP A 19 -20.30 -54.68 23.69
C TRP A 19 -20.87 -56.09 23.55
N GLN A 20 -20.09 -57.11 23.88
CA GLN A 20 -20.65 -58.44 24.14
C GLN A 20 -21.33 -58.40 25.51
N VAL A 21 -22.54 -57.85 25.54
CA VAL A 21 -23.46 -58.00 26.67
C VAL A 21 -23.97 -59.44 26.62
N GLU A 22 -23.63 -60.19 27.67
CA GLU A 22 -24.20 -61.51 27.93
C GLU A 22 -25.73 -61.43 27.89
N HIS A 23 -26.32 -61.90 26.81
CA HIS A 23 -27.76 -62.12 26.71
C HIS A 23 -28.13 -63.30 27.62
N HIS A 24 -28.27 -63.03 28.92
CA HIS A 24 -29.15 -63.83 29.74
C HIS A 24 -30.54 -63.75 29.12
N SER A 25 -31.00 -64.87 28.58
CA SER A 25 -32.37 -65.14 28.13
C SER A 25 -33.32 -65.17 29.33
N GLY A 26 -33.34 -64.08 30.10
CA GLY A 26 -34.47 -63.69 30.90
C GLY A 26 -35.46 -63.05 29.95
N GLU A 27 -36.61 -63.68 29.81
CA GLU A 27 -37.88 -63.12 29.38
C GLU A 27 -37.81 -61.59 29.29
N THR A 28 -37.75 -61.05 28.06
CA THR A 28 -37.80 -59.61 27.82
C THR A 28 -39.16 -59.13 28.27
N GLU A 29 -39.31 -58.90 29.57
CA GLU A 29 -40.28 -58.02 30.14
C GLU A 29 -40.05 -56.72 29.39
N THR A 30 -40.91 -56.45 28.41
CA THR A 30 -40.93 -55.18 27.70
C THR A 30 -41.22 -54.15 28.77
N VAL A 31 -40.17 -53.64 29.41
CA VAL A 31 -40.22 -52.51 30.32
C VAL A 31 -40.83 -51.42 29.46
N HIS A 32 -42.13 -51.25 29.64
CA HIS A 32 -42.94 -50.29 28.92
C HIS A 32 -42.41 -48.95 29.44
N GLU A 33 -41.36 -48.45 28.78
CA GLU A 33 -40.74 -47.18 29.12
C GLU A 33 -41.89 -46.18 29.10
N ASP A 34 -42.25 -45.68 30.27
CA ASP A 34 -43.45 -44.90 30.47
C ASP A 34 -43.47 -43.78 29.43
N HIS A 35 -44.48 -43.79 28.56
CA HIS A 35 -44.59 -42.89 27.42
C HIS A 35 -44.53 -41.42 27.88
N GLN A 36 -44.86 -41.14 29.14
CA GLN A 36 -44.72 -39.82 29.73
C GLN A 36 -43.25 -39.40 29.92
N VAL A 37 -42.35 -40.33 30.27
CA VAL A 37 -40.91 -40.06 30.45
C VAL A 37 -40.23 -39.68 29.14
N LEU A 38 -40.59 -40.31 28.02
CA LEU A 38 -40.08 -39.97 26.69
C LEU A 38 -40.52 -38.57 26.24
N ILE A 39 -41.80 -38.21 26.47
CA ILE A 39 -42.31 -36.87 26.16
C ILE A 39 -41.59 -35.79 26.98
N HIS A 40 -41.36 -36.02 28.27
CA HIS A 40 -40.66 -35.07 29.13
C HIS A 40 -39.19 -34.86 28.71
N ARG A 41 -38.48 -35.91 28.29
CA ARG A 41 -37.11 -35.80 27.75
C ARG A 41 -37.08 -34.97 26.46
N GLN A 42 -38.02 -35.20 25.54
CA GLN A 42 -38.12 -34.45 24.29
C GLN A 42 -38.41 -32.96 24.53
N GLN A 43 -39.35 -32.63 25.42
CA GLN A 43 -39.67 -31.25 25.76
C GLN A 43 -38.49 -30.51 26.41
N ARG A 44 -37.74 -31.16 27.31
CA ARG A 44 -36.55 -30.56 27.93
C ARG A 44 -35.46 -30.28 26.88
N ARG A 45 -35.22 -31.22 25.96
CA ARG A 45 -34.27 -31.06 24.86
C ARG A 45 -34.68 -29.92 23.91
N GLN A 46 -35.96 -29.84 23.54
CA GLN A 46 -36.45 -28.73 22.71
C GLN A 46 -36.28 -27.37 23.40
N ARG A 47 -36.59 -27.26 24.70
CA ARG A 47 -36.37 -26.01 25.46
C ARG A 47 -34.89 -25.61 25.50
N MET A 48 -34.00 -26.58 25.70
CA MET A 48 -32.55 -26.34 25.67
C MET A 48 -32.08 -25.90 24.28
N LEU A 49 -32.56 -26.54 23.21
CA LEU A 49 -32.23 -26.16 21.84
C LEU A 49 -32.76 -24.76 21.49
N LEU A 50 -33.99 -24.43 21.88
CA LEU A 50 -34.56 -23.10 21.67
C LEU A 50 -33.80 -22.04 22.47
N GLY A 51 -33.43 -22.32 23.72
CA GLY A 51 -32.60 -21.43 24.53
C GLY A 51 -31.21 -21.22 23.92
N ALA A 52 -30.55 -22.30 23.48
CA ALA A 52 -29.27 -22.22 22.79
C ALA A 52 -29.37 -21.45 21.46
N ALA A 53 -30.42 -21.68 20.67
CA ALA A 53 -30.69 -20.95 19.45
C ALA A 53 -30.94 -19.46 19.71
N MET A 54 -31.65 -19.12 20.78
CA MET A 54 -31.88 -17.72 21.18
C MET A 54 -30.57 -17.03 21.56
N ILE A 55 -29.75 -17.67 22.39
CA ILE A 55 -28.43 -17.14 22.77
C ILE A 55 -27.55 -16.98 21.53
N LEU A 56 -27.48 -18.00 20.68
CA LEU A 56 -26.72 -17.95 19.43
C LEU A 56 -27.21 -16.81 18.53
N SER A 57 -28.52 -16.63 18.38
CA SER A 57 -29.09 -15.54 17.59
C SER A 57 -28.76 -14.17 18.16
N ALA A 58 -28.74 -14.02 19.49
CA ALA A 58 -28.38 -12.78 20.15
C ALA A 58 -26.90 -12.44 19.90
N VAL A 59 -26.01 -13.43 20.03
CA VAL A 59 -24.57 -13.26 19.75
C VAL A 59 -24.31 -12.92 18.28
N LEU A 60 -24.97 -13.63 17.35
CA LEU A 60 -24.84 -13.33 15.92
C LEU A 60 -25.40 -11.93 15.59
N GLY A 61 -26.51 -11.55 16.22
CA GLY A 61 -27.10 -10.23 16.05
C GLY A 61 -26.18 -9.09 16.51
N THR A 62 -25.50 -9.24 17.65
CA THR A 62 -24.55 -8.21 18.14
C THR A 62 -23.31 -8.11 17.26
N LEU A 63 -22.75 -9.23 16.81
CA LEU A 63 -21.62 -9.24 15.87
C LEU A 63 -21.99 -8.60 14.53
N ALA A 64 -23.18 -8.90 14.00
CA ALA A 64 -23.66 -8.29 12.76
C ALA A 64 -23.85 -6.77 12.92
N ALA A 65 -24.45 -6.31 14.02
CA ALA A 65 -24.63 -4.89 14.30
C ALA A 65 -23.28 -4.16 14.42
N PHE A 66 -22.30 -4.76 15.09
CA PHE A 66 -20.94 -4.22 15.18
C PHE A 66 -20.28 -4.12 13.80
N ALA A 67 -20.35 -5.17 12.98
CA ALA A 67 -19.77 -5.16 11.64
C ALA A 67 -20.41 -4.10 10.72
N ILE A 68 -21.74 -3.93 10.78
CA ILE A 68 -22.45 -2.88 10.02
C ILE A 68 -22.00 -1.50 10.48
N ARG A 69 -21.87 -1.29 11.81
CA ARG A 69 -21.44 0.00 12.36
C ARG A 69 -20.00 0.32 11.96
N TRP A 70 -19.10 -0.65 12.04
CA TRP A 70 -17.71 -0.51 11.61
C TRP A 70 -17.62 -0.14 10.12
N TRP A 71 -18.36 -0.84 9.25
CA TRP A 71 -18.40 -0.54 7.82
C TRP A 71 -18.93 0.87 7.55
N SER A 72 -20.01 1.29 8.22
CA SER A 72 -20.57 2.64 8.08
C SER A 72 -19.56 3.72 8.48
N ILE A 73 -18.86 3.56 9.59
CA ILE A 73 -17.85 4.53 10.05
C ILE A 73 -16.73 4.65 9.01
N ASN A 74 -16.23 3.53 8.48
CA ASN A 74 -15.17 3.56 7.48
C ASN A 74 -15.62 4.23 6.17
N GLN A 75 -16.88 4.05 5.77
CA GLN A 75 -17.45 4.76 4.61
C GLN A 75 -17.55 6.27 4.87
N ASP A 76 -18.02 6.68 6.05
CA ASP A 76 -18.16 8.09 6.40
C ASP A 76 -16.79 8.79 6.44
N ILE A 77 -15.77 8.15 7.03
CA ILE A 77 -14.40 8.66 7.07
C ILE A 77 -13.83 8.85 5.66
N ARG A 78 -14.02 7.85 4.80
CA ARG A 78 -13.59 7.91 3.39
C ARG A 78 -14.29 9.02 2.62
N GLN A 79 -15.62 9.15 2.77
CA GLN A 79 -16.39 10.20 2.10
C GLN A 79 -15.96 11.60 2.53
N GLN A 80 -15.61 11.80 3.81
CA GLN A 80 -15.08 13.07 4.29
C GLN A 80 -13.72 13.39 3.65
N LEU A 81 -12.82 12.40 3.56
CA LEU A 81 -11.53 12.57 2.89
C LEU A 81 -11.71 12.92 1.40
N GLU A 82 -12.57 12.18 0.69
CA GLU A 82 -12.88 12.44 -0.72
C GLU A 82 -13.47 13.85 -0.92
N ALA A 83 -14.32 14.32 0.00
CA ALA A 83 -14.86 15.67 -0.02
C ALA A 83 -13.79 16.75 0.22
N THR A 84 -12.84 16.52 1.13
CA THR A 84 -11.69 17.39 1.37
C THR A 84 -10.83 17.52 0.11
N ILE A 85 -10.46 16.39 -0.51
CA ILE A 85 -9.69 16.36 -1.77
C ILE A 85 -10.46 17.10 -2.88
N ALA A 86 -11.76 16.86 -3.01
CA ALA A 86 -12.59 17.54 -4.00
C ALA A 86 -12.60 19.06 -3.75
N ALA A 87 -12.71 19.51 -2.50
CA ALA A 87 -12.65 20.92 -2.16
C ALA A 87 -11.28 21.54 -2.48
N GLU A 88 -10.19 20.83 -2.18
CA GLU A 88 -8.81 21.27 -2.45
C GLU A 88 -8.54 21.43 -3.94
N THR A 89 -8.91 20.42 -4.73
CA THR A 89 -8.75 20.45 -6.20
C THR A 89 -9.70 21.44 -6.88
N VAL A 90 -10.88 21.70 -6.31
CA VAL A 90 -11.75 22.81 -6.76
C VAL A 90 -11.09 24.15 -6.47
N ALA A 91 -10.52 24.35 -5.28
CA ALA A 91 -9.83 25.59 -4.91
C ALA A 91 -8.64 25.87 -5.86
N LEU A 92 -7.85 24.85 -6.20
CA LEU A 92 -6.78 24.94 -7.21
C LEU A 92 -7.32 25.37 -8.58
N ARG A 93 -8.40 24.73 -9.06
CA ARG A 93 -8.99 25.05 -10.37
C ARG A 93 -9.63 26.44 -10.44
N LEU A 94 -10.18 26.92 -9.32
CA LEU A 94 -10.80 28.25 -9.24
C LEU A 94 -9.78 29.37 -8.96
N GLY A 95 -8.54 29.03 -8.61
CA GLY A 95 -7.56 30.02 -8.19
C GLY A 95 -7.90 30.66 -6.83
N ASP A 96 -8.62 29.96 -5.95
CA ASP A 96 -8.92 30.41 -4.58
C ASP A 96 -7.83 29.93 -3.60
N GLN A 97 -6.80 30.76 -3.42
CA GLN A 97 -5.67 30.45 -2.54
C GLN A 97 -6.10 30.30 -1.08
N ASP A 98 -7.02 31.14 -0.60
CA ASP A 98 -7.44 31.10 0.80
C ASP A 98 -8.22 29.82 1.11
N ALA A 99 -9.08 29.35 0.18
CA ALA A 99 -9.74 28.06 0.31
C ALA A 99 -8.76 26.89 0.28
N PHE A 100 -7.75 26.94 -0.59
CA PHE A 100 -6.72 25.92 -0.69
C PHE A 100 -5.91 25.82 0.61
N LEU A 101 -5.41 26.95 1.14
CA LEU A 101 -4.55 26.97 2.33
C LEU A 101 -5.29 26.58 3.63
N ARG A 102 -6.61 26.77 3.69
CA ARG A 102 -7.44 26.30 4.83
C ARG A 102 -7.52 24.78 4.94
N LEU A 103 -7.31 24.06 3.85
CA LEU A 103 -7.32 22.59 3.82
C LEU A 103 -5.94 21.99 4.12
N GLN A 104 -4.91 22.83 4.26
CA GLN A 104 -3.55 22.42 4.60
C GLN A 104 -3.33 22.41 6.12
N GLU A 105 -2.37 21.61 6.57
CA GLU A 105 -1.86 21.66 7.94
C GLU A 105 -1.44 23.09 8.32
N GLN A 106 -1.75 23.51 9.54
CA GLN A 106 -1.43 24.85 10.06
C GLN A 106 0.01 24.96 10.55
N ASP A 107 0.94 24.30 9.85
CA ASP A 107 2.38 24.46 10.04
C ASP A 107 2.91 25.62 9.17
N THR A 108 3.74 26.48 9.75
CA THR A 108 4.18 27.71 9.06
C THR A 108 5.03 27.41 7.83
N GLN A 109 5.93 26.43 7.92
CA GLN A 109 6.80 26.07 6.81
C GLN A 109 5.99 25.40 5.70
N TRP A 110 5.08 24.49 6.07
CA TRP A 110 4.18 23.84 5.14
C TRP A 110 3.29 24.82 4.37
N GLN A 111 2.70 25.79 5.07
CA GLN A 111 1.87 26.83 4.46
C GLN A 111 2.63 27.65 3.42
N VAL A 112 3.91 27.96 3.66
CA VAL A 112 4.77 28.66 2.67
C VAL A 112 5.03 27.79 1.45
N ILE A 113 5.33 26.51 1.65
CA ILE A 113 5.55 25.56 0.55
C ILE A 113 4.28 25.42 -0.29
N GLN A 114 3.13 25.26 0.37
CA GLN A 114 1.83 25.11 -0.30
C GLN A 114 1.38 26.38 -1.00
N ALA A 115 1.62 27.56 -0.43
CA ALA A 115 1.38 28.83 -1.11
C ALA A 115 2.21 28.96 -2.39
N THR A 116 3.46 28.49 -2.36
CA THR A 116 4.34 28.48 -3.54
C THR A 116 3.87 27.45 -4.57
N ALA A 117 3.49 26.25 -4.14
CA ALA A 117 2.93 25.21 -5.01
C ALA A 117 1.66 25.70 -5.71
N PHE A 118 0.76 26.34 -4.97
CA PHE A 118 -0.46 26.95 -5.50
C PHE A 118 -0.17 27.96 -6.63
N GLN A 119 0.79 28.87 -6.42
CA GLN A 119 1.20 29.83 -7.45
C GLN A 119 1.73 29.12 -8.71
N ASN A 120 2.49 28.04 -8.54
CA ASN A 120 3.00 27.26 -9.67
C ASN A 120 1.89 26.57 -10.45
N TYR A 121 0.88 26.01 -9.78
CA TYR A 121 -0.31 25.47 -10.43
C TYR A 121 -1.04 26.55 -11.24
N GLY A 122 -1.23 27.74 -10.67
CA GLY A 122 -1.86 28.86 -11.36
C GLY A 122 -1.09 29.31 -12.61
N ASN A 123 0.25 29.37 -12.54
CA ASN A 123 1.11 29.73 -13.67
C ASN A 123 1.11 28.67 -14.79
N LEU A 124 0.75 27.43 -14.48
CA LEU A 124 0.78 26.30 -15.39
C LEU A 124 -0.62 25.78 -15.76
N ALA A 125 -1.69 26.52 -15.43
CA ALA A 125 -3.07 26.06 -15.55
C ALA A 125 -3.47 25.60 -16.98
N ASP A 126 -2.87 26.18 -18.02
CA ASP A 126 -3.13 25.79 -19.43
C ASP A 126 -2.53 24.42 -19.79
N VAL A 127 -1.45 24.06 -19.11
CA VAL A 127 -0.66 22.86 -19.36
C VAL A 127 -0.98 21.77 -18.34
N TRP A 128 -1.42 22.17 -17.16
CA TRP A 128 -1.54 21.29 -16.01
C TRP A 128 -2.94 21.32 -15.44
N GLN A 129 -3.59 20.17 -15.46
CA GLN A 129 -4.95 19.98 -14.98
C GLN A 129 -4.95 19.06 -13.76
N VAL A 130 -5.63 19.49 -12.70
CA VAL A 130 -5.83 18.71 -11.48
C VAL A 130 -7.33 18.39 -11.38
N PRO A 131 -7.79 17.29 -12.00
CA PRO A 131 -9.21 16.93 -12.01
C PRO A 131 -9.71 16.47 -10.63
N GLY A 132 -8.81 16.00 -9.75
CA GLY A 132 -9.16 15.38 -8.47
C GLY A 132 -9.64 13.94 -8.60
N GLU A 133 -9.22 13.24 -9.65
CA GLU A 133 -9.54 11.83 -9.83
C GLU A 133 -8.67 10.99 -8.89
N ILE A 134 -9.30 10.31 -7.93
CA ILE A 134 -8.63 9.46 -6.94
C ILE A 134 -8.43 8.07 -7.53
N THR A 135 -7.17 7.65 -7.65
CA THR A 135 -6.78 6.33 -8.16
C THR A 135 -6.73 5.30 -7.04
N SER A 136 -6.16 5.67 -5.88
CA SER A 136 -6.15 4.81 -4.69
C SER A 136 -6.20 5.63 -3.41
N VAL A 137 -6.79 5.04 -2.37
CA VAL A 137 -6.83 5.59 -1.02
C VAL A 137 -6.43 4.49 -0.07
N ASP A 138 -5.44 4.78 0.76
CA ASP A 138 -5.05 3.96 1.90
C ASP A 138 -5.29 4.77 3.17
N ILE A 139 -6.06 4.25 4.12
CA ILE A 139 -6.41 4.94 5.37
C ILE A 139 -5.96 4.05 6.53
N GLU A 140 -5.03 4.56 7.32
CA GLU A 140 -4.50 3.92 8.52
C GLU A 140 -4.78 4.85 9.71
N GLU A 141 -5.73 4.46 10.56
CA GLU A 141 -6.12 5.23 11.74
C GLU A 141 -6.54 6.68 11.41
N ASP A 142 -5.72 7.66 11.79
CA ASP A 142 -5.90 9.09 11.55
C ASP A 142 -5.09 9.61 10.35
N GLN A 143 -4.48 8.72 9.58
CA GLN A 143 -3.65 9.07 8.42
C GLN A 143 -4.22 8.49 7.15
N ALA A 144 -4.02 9.21 6.05
CA ALA A 144 -4.36 8.69 4.73
C ALA A 144 -3.28 9.02 3.70
N THR A 145 -3.04 8.07 2.81
CA THR A 145 -2.23 8.24 1.61
C THR A 145 -3.14 8.12 0.40
N VAL A 146 -3.16 9.16 -0.42
CA VAL A 146 -4.09 9.31 -1.54
C VAL A 146 -3.27 9.45 -2.80
N VAL A 147 -3.52 8.59 -3.79
CA VAL A 147 -2.93 8.72 -5.12
C VAL A 147 -3.97 9.32 -6.04
N LEU A 148 -3.65 10.48 -6.62
CA LEU A 148 -4.50 11.24 -7.52
C LEU A 148 -3.93 11.21 -8.93
N ARG A 149 -4.81 11.31 -9.92
CA ARG A 149 -4.43 11.56 -11.30
C ARG A 149 -4.44 13.06 -11.59
N GLU A 150 -3.33 13.56 -12.12
CA GLU A 150 -3.16 14.88 -12.72
C GLU A 150 -2.86 14.72 -14.21
N TYR A 151 -3.04 15.78 -15.00
CA TYR A 151 -2.63 15.77 -16.40
C TYR A 151 -1.63 16.90 -16.64
N LEU A 152 -0.46 16.57 -17.18
CA LEU A 152 0.57 17.55 -17.54
C LEU A 152 0.83 17.41 -19.05
N HIS A 153 0.65 18.50 -19.80
CA HIS A 153 0.66 18.48 -21.26
C HIS A 153 -0.32 17.46 -21.87
N GLY A 154 -1.43 17.17 -21.17
CA GLY A 154 -2.43 16.18 -21.60
C GLY A 154 -2.05 14.72 -21.31
N GLU A 155 -0.84 14.46 -20.83
CA GLU A 155 -0.41 13.14 -20.39
C GLU A 155 -0.81 12.92 -18.92
N PRO A 156 -1.32 11.73 -18.56
CA PRO A 156 -1.71 11.45 -17.18
C PRO A 156 -0.48 11.22 -16.30
N TYR A 157 -0.55 11.77 -15.08
CA TYR A 157 0.43 11.59 -14.02
C TYR A 157 -0.27 11.15 -12.74
N LEU A 158 0.34 10.26 -11.97
CA LEU A 158 -0.09 9.95 -10.61
C LEU A 158 0.72 10.78 -9.62
N VAL A 159 0.04 11.40 -8.66
CA VAL A 159 0.64 12.15 -7.56
C VAL A 159 0.15 11.61 -6.23
N THR A 160 1.05 11.47 -5.26
CA THR A 160 0.68 11.03 -3.90
C THR A 160 0.55 12.23 -2.98
N TRP A 161 -0.59 12.36 -2.33
CA TRP A 161 -0.89 13.34 -1.29
C TRP A 161 -1.11 12.61 0.05
N HIS A 162 -0.76 13.28 1.15
CA HIS A 162 -0.86 12.74 2.49
C HIS A 162 -1.80 13.58 3.33
N TYR A 163 -2.68 12.93 4.07
CA TYR A 163 -3.66 13.59 4.92
C TYR A 163 -3.56 13.08 6.35
N GLN A 164 -3.88 13.96 7.28
CA GLN A 164 -4.09 13.61 8.68
C GLN A 164 -5.47 14.09 9.13
N PHE A 165 -6.16 13.29 9.93
CA PHE A 165 -7.44 13.65 10.52
C PHE A 165 -7.21 14.44 11.80
N ASP A 166 -7.67 15.68 11.81
CA ASP A 166 -7.70 16.55 12.97
C ASP A 166 -9.13 16.61 13.54
N GLU A 167 -9.31 16.49 14.85
CA GLU A 167 -10.64 16.47 15.46
C GLU A 167 -11.43 17.77 15.28
N ALA A 168 -10.74 18.91 15.15
CA ALA A 168 -11.37 20.23 15.01
C ALA A 168 -11.56 20.65 13.54
N LEU A 169 -10.59 20.31 12.67
CA LEU A 169 -10.57 20.72 11.26
C LEU A 169 -11.06 19.63 10.29
N GLY A 170 -11.11 18.37 10.73
CA GLY A 170 -11.31 17.22 9.86
C GLY A 170 -10.02 16.82 9.14
N TRP A 171 -10.14 16.24 7.95
CA TRP A 171 -8.98 15.89 7.14
C TRP A 171 -8.24 17.14 6.65
N VAL A 172 -6.93 17.20 6.91
CA VAL A 172 -6.02 18.25 6.43
C VAL A 172 -4.87 17.64 5.65
N HIS A 173 -4.42 18.30 4.59
CA HIS A 173 -3.27 17.89 3.80
C HIS A 173 -1.99 18.25 4.56
N VAL A 174 -1.18 17.25 4.88
CA VAL A 174 0.03 17.36 5.70
C VAL A 174 1.30 17.21 4.88
N MET A 175 2.41 17.73 5.43
CA MET A 175 3.72 17.44 4.89
C MET A 175 4.02 15.93 5.01
N PRO A 176 4.62 15.29 3.99
CA PRO A 176 5.00 13.89 4.10
C PRO A 176 6.08 13.68 5.18
N ARG A 177 5.75 12.90 6.21
CA ARG A 177 6.64 12.52 7.33
C ARG A 177 7.20 11.10 7.13
N ASP A 178 8.31 10.79 7.80
CA ASP A 178 8.95 9.46 7.73
C ASP A 178 7.99 8.30 8.05
N ALA A 179 7.01 8.55 8.93
CA ALA A 179 5.99 7.57 9.30
C ALA A 179 5.18 7.03 8.10
N PHE A 180 4.96 7.83 7.05
CA PHE A 180 4.22 7.39 5.85
C PHE A 180 5.01 6.40 4.98
N TYR A 181 6.33 6.35 5.14
CA TYR A 181 7.22 5.58 4.28
C TYR A 181 7.78 4.33 4.97
N GLY A 182 7.67 4.25 6.30
CA GLY A 182 8.19 3.16 7.12
C GLY A 182 9.67 3.34 7.46
N ALA A 183 10.33 2.28 7.92
CA ALA A 183 11.73 2.37 8.34
C ALA A 183 12.66 2.62 7.15
N SER A 184 13.71 3.43 7.34
CA SER A 184 14.78 3.56 6.32
C SER A 184 15.56 2.25 6.21
N GLN A 185 15.86 1.85 4.98
CA GLN A 185 16.57 0.63 4.63
C GLN A 185 17.71 0.92 3.65
N THR A 186 18.71 0.04 3.67
CA THR A 186 19.83 0.04 2.73
C THR A 186 19.97 -1.33 2.08
N LEU A 187 20.11 -1.37 0.76
CA LEU A 187 20.46 -2.56 -0.01
C LEU A 187 21.82 -2.31 -0.67
N THR A 188 22.84 -3.08 -0.27
CA THR A 188 24.19 -2.96 -0.86
C THR A 188 24.46 -4.11 -1.81
N THR A 189 24.97 -3.78 -2.98
CA THR A 189 25.34 -4.70 -4.06
C THR A 189 26.78 -4.41 -4.51
N PRO A 190 27.40 -5.28 -5.34
CA PRO A 190 28.74 -5.02 -5.87
C PRO A 190 28.92 -3.65 -6.52
N TYR A 191 27.92 -3.14 -7.25
CA TYR A 191 28.04 -1.87 -7.97
C TYR A 191 27.21 -0.72 -7.40
N PHE A 192 26.20 -0.99 -6.57
CA PHE A 192 25.29 0.04 -6.07
C PHE A 192 24.99 -0.10 -4.57
N GLU A 193 24.76 1.04 -3.91
CA GLU A 193 24.21 1.12 -2.55
C GLU A 193 22.88 1.87 -2.59
N TYR A 194 21.77 1.16 -2.46
CA TYR A 194 20.43 1.74 -2.49
C TYR A 194 20.02 2.19 -1.10
N HIS A 195 19.62 3.45 -0.95
CA HIS A 195 18.98 3.97 0.27
C HIS A 195 17.51 4.26 -0.03
N PHE A 196 16.60 3.62 0.71
CA PHE A 196 15.16 3.67 0.46
C PHE A 196 14.37 3.52 1.77
N PHE A 197 13.04 3.55 1.70
CA PHE A 197 12.17 3.28 2.84
C PHE A 197 11.44 1.94 2.69
N GLU A 198 10.97 1.37 3.79
CA GLU A 198 10.32 0.05 3.84
C GLU A 198 9.22 -0.14 2.78
N HIS A 199 8.37 0.88 2.58
CA HIS A 199 7.30 0.82 1.57
C HIS A 199 7.82 0.84 0.11
N ASP A 200 9.08 1.17 -0.10
CA ASP A 200 9.76 1.22 -1.41
C ASP A 200 10.63 -0.01 -1.70
N ALA A 201 10.67 -1.00 -0.80
CA ALA A 201 11.57 -2.15 -0.90
C ALA A 201 11.43 -2.93 -2.21
N ALA A 202 10.20 -3.26 -2.61
CA ALA A 202 9.95 -3.99 -3.86
C ALA A 202 10.43 -3.21 -5.10
N TYR A 203 10.42 -1.89 -5.04
CA TYR A 203 10.91 -1.05 -6.11
C TYR A 203 12.44 -0.97 -6.12
N ALA A 204 13.09 -0.81 -4.96
CA ALA A 204 14.54 -0.88 -4.85
C ALA A 204 15.08 -2.23 -5.38
N GLU A 205 14.38 -3.32 -5.07
CA GLU A 205 14.69 -4.65 -5.62
C GLU A 205 14.54 -4.71 -7.15
N ALA A 206 13.45 -4.14 -7.69
CA ALA A 206 13.23 -4.10 -9.14
C ALA A 206 14.28 -3.24 -9.86
N LEU A 207 14.67 -2.10 -9.30
CA LEU A 207 15.78 -1.28 -9.81
C LEU A 207 17.08 -2.08 -9.84
N ASN A 208 17.37 -2.77 -8.74
CA ASN A 208 18.56 -3.58 -8.62
C ASN A 208 18.64 -4.69 -9.68
N GLN A 209 17.52 -5.36 -9.98
CA GLN A 209 17.46 -6.39 -11.02
C GLN A 209 17.84 -5.88 -12.42
N VAL A 210 17.80 -4.57 -12.66
CA VAL A 210 18.12 -3.99 -13.97
C VAL A 210 19.44 -3.23 -13.96
N LEU A 211 19.71 -2.41 -12.94
CA LEU A 211 20.94 -1.61 -12.85
C LEU A 211 22.17 -2.47 -12.62
N GLU A 212 22.09 -3.48 -11.75
CA GLU A 212 23.22 -4.34 -11.41
C GLU A 212 23.74 -5.12 -12.65
N PRO A 213 22.91 -5.82 -13.45
CA PRO A 213 23.40 -6.47 -14.67
C PRO A 213 23.91 -5.48 -15.74
N TRP A 214 23.27 -4.31 -15.87
CA TRP A 214 23.71 -3.28 -16.80
C TRP A 214 25.11 -2.79 -16.47
N GLN A 215 25.37 -2.48 -15.19
CA GLN A 215 26.69 -2.04 -14.75
C GLN A 215 27.72 -3.17 -14.83
N ALA A 216 27.35 -4.41 -14.48
CA ALA A 216 28.22 -5.57 -14.65
C ALA A 216 28.69 -5.73 -16.11
N ALA A 217 27.80 -5.55 -17.08
CA ALA A 217 28.14 -5.63 -18.51
C ALA A 217 29.10 -4.49 -18.95
N ASN A 218 28.85 -3.26 -18.49
CA ASN A 218 29.75 -2.14 -18.76
C ASN A 218 31.13 -2.36 -18.15
N CYS A 219 31.20 -2.95 -16.96
CA CYS A 219 32.44 -3.18 -16.26
C CYS A 219 33.32 -4.28 -16.86
N GLN A 220 32.74 -5.24 -17.58
CA GLN A 220 33.53 -6.17 -18.41
C GLN A 220 34.29 -5.46 -19.52
N THR A 221 33.78 -4.32 -20.00
CA THR A 221 34.40 -3.52 -21.07
C THR A 221 35.39 -2.49 -20.52
N LEU A 222 35.07 -1.89 -19.37
CA LEU A 222 35.79 -0.74 -18.80
C LEU A 222 36.76 -1.09 -17.66
N ASN A 223 36.81 -2.35 -17.22
CA ASN A 223 37.67 -2.85 -16.14
C ASN A 223 37.46 -2.11 -14.81
N CYS A 224 36.25 -2.18 -14.26
CA CYS A 224 35.80 -1.40 -13.09
C CYS A 224 36.36 -1.85 -11.72
N ASP A 225 37.39 -2.69 -11.64
CA ASP A 225 37.88 -3.30 -10.39
C ASP A 225 38.32 -2.28 -9.29
N LEU A 226 38.31 -0.98 -9.60
CA LEU A 226 38.74 0.10 -8.73
C LEU A 226 37.61 1.03 -8.25
N PHE A 227 36.35 0.80 -8.64
CA PHE A 227 35.25 1.69 -8.25
C PHE A 227 34.52 1.18 -7.02
N ALA A 228 34.30 2.08 -6.05
CA ALA A 228 33.37 1.83 -4.97
C ALA A 228 31.93 1.76 -5.51
N PRO A 229 31.00 1.05 -4.83
CA PRO A 229 29.59 1.07 -5.20
C PRO A 229 29.06 2.51 -5.30
N TYR A 230 28.26 2.78 -6.33
CA TYR A 230 27.61 4.07 -6.51
C TYR A 230 26.37 4.16 -5.60
N PRO A 231 26.24 5.18 -4.74
CA PRO A 231 25.05 5.36 -3.95
C PRO A 231 23.86 5.75 -4.83
N VAL A 232 22.74 5.05 -4.67
CA VAL A 232 21.46 5.32 -5.29
C VAL A 232 20.49 5.71 -4.18
N HIS A 233 20.11 6.97 -4.15
CA HIS A 233 19.18 7.49 -3.16
C HIS A 233 17.79 7.55 -3.76
N ILE A 234 16.88 6.77 -3.21
CA ILE A 234 15.46 6.89 -3.49
C ILE A 234 14.92 7.99 -2.59
N VAL A 235 14.65 9.16 -3.16
CA VAL A 235 14.38 10.38 -2.38
C VAL A 235 12.93 10.81 -2.39
N ARG A 236 12.56 11.49 -1.31
CA ARG A 236 11.30 12.22 -1.18
C ARG A 236 11.37 13.50 -2.02
N PRO A 237 10.42 13.79 -2.92
CA PRO A 237 10.27 15.14 -3.39
C PRO A 237 9.81 16.00 -2.21
N LEU A 238 10.50 17.11 -2.05
CA LEU A 238 9.98 18.23 -1.28
C LEU A 238 8.75 18.74 -2.05
N ALA A 239 7.66 19.00 -1.33
CA ALA A 239 6.38 19.34 -1.93
C ALA A 239 6.49 20.47 -2.96
N GLY A 240 5.75 20.31 -4.06
CA GLY A 240 5.76 21.20 -5.22
C GLY A 240 5.77 20.41 -6.53
N PRO A 241 5.64 21.10 -7.69
CA PRO A 241 5.70 20.57 -9.07
C PRO A 241 6.95 19.82 -9.52
N THR A 242 7.59 19.01 -8.69
CA THR A 242 8.77 18.27 -9.13
C THR A 242 8.32 17.10 -10.00
N THR A 243 8.62 17.17 -11.29
CA THR A 243 8.72 16.02 -12.19
C THR A 243 9.78 15.07 -11.64
N VAL A 244 9.64 13.76 -11.87
CA VAL A 244 10.73 12.80 -11.59
C VAL A 244 11.97 13.25 -12.36
N GLU A 245 12.89 13.90 -11.67
CA GLU A 245 14.21 14.21 -12.21
C GLU A 245 15.18 13.19 -11.63
N VAL A 246 15.80 12.41 -12.51
CA VAL A 246 17.02 11.68 -12.15
C VAL A 246 18.12 12.73 -12.06
N LEU A 247 18.31 13.29 -10.87
CA LEU A 247 19.36 14.28 -10.63
C LEU A 247 20.69 13.56 -10.41
N PHE A 248 21.62 13.77 -11.33
CA PHE A 248 23.03 13.51 -11.12
C PHE A 248 23.63 14.78 -10.52
N THR A 249 23.86 14.79 -9.21
CA THR A 249 24.47 15.94 -8.56
C THR A 249 25.98 15.75 -8.47
N ASP A 250 26.73 16.68 -9.07
CA ASP A 250 28.18 16.83 -8.87
C ASP A 250 28.48 17.74 -7.65
N PHE A 251 27.45 18.00 -6.83
CA PHE A 251 27.49 18.95 -5.71
C PHE A 251 28.17 18.32 -4.48
N GLY A 252 29.49 18.18 -4.52
CA GLY A 252 30.42 18.32 -3.39
C GLY A 252 30.26 17.46 -2.13
N VAL A 253 29.23 16.62 -1.98
CA VAL A 253 28.99 15.86 -0.72
C VAL A 253 28.58 14.39 -0.90
N ALA A 254 28.12 13.95 -2.07
CA ALA A 254 28.06 12.52 -2.44
C ALA A 254 27.76 12.35 -3.94
N ASN A 255 28.62 11.65 -4.68
CA ASN A 255 28.34 11.25 -6.07
C ASN A 255 27.24 10.18 -6.05
N GLY A 256 25.96 10.56 -6.21
CA GLY A 256 24.84 9.62 -6.13
C GLY A 256 23.74 9.87 -7.15
N VAL A 257 22.98 8.81 -7.46
CA VAL A 257 21.80 8.88 -8.34
C VAL A 257 20.56 9.07 -7.48
N TYR A 258 19.84 10.17 -7.68
CA TYR A 258 18.62 10.47 -6.95
C TYR A 258 17.39 10.11 -7.78
N ILE A 259 16.53 9.23 -7.27
CA ILE A 259 15.31 8.77 -7.95
C ILE A 259 14.10 9.09 -7.08
N ALA A 260 13.17 9.91 -7.58
CA ALA A 260 11.88 10.15 -6.93
C ALA A 260 10.84 9.07 -7.30
N LEU A 261 10.02 8.63 -6.34
CA LEU A 261 9.07 7.53 -6.53
C LEU A 261 7.60 7.94 -6.74
N PRO A 262 6.68 7.00 -7.04
CA PRO A 262 5.23 7.25 -7.09
C PRO A 262 4.62 7.70 -5.76
N ARG A 263 4.93 6.96 -4.68
CA ARG A 263 4.58 7.35 -3.30
C ARG A 263 5.32 8.62 -2.88
N THR A 264 6.46 8.78 -3.54
CA THR A 264 7.33 9.93 -3.61
C THR A 264 6.64 11.25 -3.95
N GLY A 265 6.22 11.36 -5.22
CA GLY A 265 5.78 12.56 -5.93
C GLY A 265 5.04 12.26 -7.24
N ARG A 266 5.25 13.06 -8.29
CA ARG A 266 4.54 12.92 -9.58
C ARG A 266 5.24 11.95 -10.51
N ILE A 267 4.53 10.92 -10.96
CA ILE A 267 4.99 9.97 -11.96
C ILE A 267 4.06 9.97 -13.17
N PRO A 268 4.53 9.73 -14.40
CA PRO A 268 3.61 9.44 -15.50
C PRO A 268 2.78 8.19 -15.16
N GLU A 269 1.49 8.21 -15.48
CA GLU A 269 0.64 7.02 -15.38
C GLU A 269 0.90 6.12 -16.59
N PHE A 270 1.22 4.86 -16.35
CA PHE A 270 1.51 3.91 -17.42
C PHE A 270 0.31 3.01 -17.69
N PRO A 271 0.01 2.69 -18.95
CA PRO A 271 -1.00 1.69 -19.27
C PRO A 271 -0.59 0.33 -18.68
N ASP A 272 -1.57 -0.42 -18.18
CA ASP A 272 -1.50 -1.62 -17.32
C ASP A 272 -0.56 -2.78 -17.74
N GLU A 273 0.16 -2.66 -18.85
CA GLU A 273 0.94 -3.75 -19.45
C GLU A 273 2.44 -3.72 -19.15
N GLN A 274 2.98 -2.67 -18.51
CA GLN A 274 4.39 -2.63 -18.09
C GLN A 274 4.55 -2.45 -16.58
N PRO A 275 5.31 -3.31 -15.90
CA PRO A 275 5.68 -3.06 -14.50
C PRO A 275 6.40 -1.72 -14.43
N PHE A 276 5.94 -0.80 -13.58
CA PHE A 276 6.48 0.54 -13.37
C PHE A 276 8.03 0.57 -13.30
N GLY A 277 8.63 -0.41 -12.63
CA GLY A 277 10.08 -0.55 -12.53
C GLY A 277 10.80 -0.73 -13.88
N VAL A 278 10.18 -1.38 -14.86
CA VAL A 278 10.79 -1.61 -16.18
C VAL A 278 10.84 -0.30 -16.98
N TYR A 279 9.77 0.49 -16.97
CA TYR A 279 9.76 1.77 -17.69
C TYR A 279 10.72 2.77 -17.07
N LEU A 280 10.68 2.95 -15.75
CA LEU A 280 11.51 3.97 -15.10
C LEU A 280 13.00 3.65 -15.31
N VAL A 281 13.35 2.37 -15.32
CA VAL A 281 14.70 1.96 -15.66
C VAL A 281 15.00 2.13 -17.14
N GLN A 282 14.11 1.79 -18.07
CA GLN A 282 14.34 2.03 -19.49
C GLN A 282 14.52 3.52 -19.80
N HIS A 283 13.73 4.39 -19.15
CA HIS A 283 13.88 5.83 -19.23
C HIS A 283 15.22 6.27 -18.64
N THR A 284 15.57 5.81 -17.43
CA THR A 284 16.84 6.13 -16.78
C THR A 284 18.04 5.66 -17.61
N ILE A 285 18.00 4.44 -18.15
CA ILE A 285 19.02 3.91 -19.07
C ILE A 285 19.10 4.75 -20.34
N ARG A 286 17.97 5.17 -20.91
CA ARG A 286 17.96 6.03 -22.10
C ARG A 286 18.63 7.38 -21.82
N GLU A 287 18.32 8.01 -20.70
CA GLU A 287 18.94 9.27 -20.27
C GLU A 287 20.44 9.09 -19.99
N ILE A 288 20.83 8.03 -19.27
CA ILE A 288 22.24 7.70 -19.02
C ILE A 288 22.99 7.50 -20.33
N ASN A 289 22.43 6.73 -21.27
CA ASN A 289 23.06 6.48 -22.56
C ASN A 289 23.16 7.76 -23.40
N ALA A 290 22.15 8.64 -23.37
CA ALA A 290 22.19 9.93 -24.04
C ALA A 290 23.30 10.83 -23.46
N MET A 291 23.45 10.85 -22.13
CA MET A 291 24.54 11.57 -21.47
C MET A 291 25.91 10.98 -21.79
N GLN A 292 26.07 9.64 -21.73
CA GLN A 292 27.32 8.99 -22.09
C GLN A 292 27.71 9.27 -23.54
N ALA A 293 26.77 9.25 -24.48
CA ALA A 293 27.01 9.60 -25.88
C ALA A 293 27.48 11.06 -26.04
N THR A 294 27.04 11.95 -25.15
CA THR A 294 27.45 13.36 -25.14
C THR A 294 28.85 13.55 -24.53
N LEU A 295 29.18 12.80 -23.48
CA LEU A 295 30.48 12.87 -22.78
C LEU A 295 31.60 12.10 -23.49
N PHE A 296 31.26 11.02 -24.18
CA PHE A 296 32.19 10.16 -24.91
C PHE A 296 31.74 9.98 -26.36
N PRO A 297 31.86 11.02 -27.21
CA PRO A 297 31.52 10.89 -28.61
C PRO A 297 32.40 9.82 -29.25
N ALA A 298 31.79 8.88 -29.99
CA ALA A 298 32.52 7.86 -30.72
C ALA A 298 33.47 8.55 -31.73
N ASN A 299 34.78 8.35 -31.55
CA ASN A 299 35.81 8.78 -32.50
C ASN A 299 35.84 7.89 -33.74
#